data_AF-A0A815SER7-F1
#
_entry.id   AF-A0A815SER7-F1
#
_cell.length_a   1.000
_cell.length_b   1.000
_cell.length_c   1.000
_cell.angle_alpha   90.00
_cell.angle_beta   90.00
_cell.angle_gamma   90.00
#
_symmetry.space_group_name_H-M   'P 1'
#
loop_
_entity.id
_entity.type
_entity.pdbx_description
1 polymer ?
#
loop_
_entity_poly.entity_id
_entity_poly.type
_entity_poly.pdbx_seq_one_letter_code
_entity_poly.pdbx_strand_id
1 'polypeptide(L)'
;MVRTMRLDDILPKIQQTNLSSFVMKIDIEGAEYYVFESGRKLFDAFDIPVIMMEWDKVYQNIERGNFILKFLILHKYIPTTDTCQELSKTDDFSKWPANVFWIKMNRTGIC
;
A
#
# COMPACT_ATOMS: atom_id res chain seq x y z
N MET A 1 -3.93 26.57 -5.19
CA MET A 1 -2.79 25.91 -4.53
C MET A 1 -3.35 24.83 -3.63
N VAL A 2 -2.87 23.59 -3.76
CA VAL A 2 -3.32 22.46 -2.94
C VAL A 2 -2.38 22.33 -1.73
N ARG A 3 -2.94 22.07 -0.55
CA ARG A 3 -2.15 21.76 0.65
C ARG A 3 -2.00 20.25 0.75
N THR A 4 -0.79 19.78 1.01
CA THR A 4 -0.48 18.36 1.19
C THR A 4 0.13 18.14 2.57
N MET A 5 0.10 16.89 3.02
CA MET A 5 0.75 16.45 4.26
C MET A 5 1.35 15.07 4.06
N ARG A 6 2.29 14.68 4.93
CA ARG A 6 2.83 13.32 4.94
C ARG A 6 1.86 12.39 5.65
N LEU A 7 1.89 11.11 5.31
CA LEU A 7 1.01 10.13 5.95
C LEU A 7 1.32 10.02 7.45
N ASP A 8 2.59 10.01 7.83
CA ASP A 8 3.01 9.97 9.23
C ASP A 8 2.56 11.21 10.05
N ASP A 9 2.23 12.34 9.41
CA ASP A 9 1.72 13.52 10.13
C ASP A 9 0.31 13.27 10.72
N ILE A 10 -0.42 12.28 10.20
CA ILE A 10 -1.75 11.88 10.71
C ILE A 10 -1.62 10.98 11.96
N LEU A 11 -0.47 10.33 12.16
CA LEU A 11 -0.23 9.33 13.22
C LEU A 11 -0.70 9.78 14.62
N PRO A 12 -0.35 10.99 15.11
CA PRO A 12 -0.75 11.42 16.45
C PRO A 12 -2.28 11.48 16.63
N LYS A 13 -3.00 11.73 15.54
CA LYS A 13 -4.46 11.83 15.57
C LYS A 13 -5.11 10.46 15.61
N ILE A 14 -4.62 9.49 14.82
CA ILE A 14 -5.16 8.13 14.82
C ILE A 14 -4.86 7.45 16.15
N GLN A 15 -3.70 7.69 16.77
CA GLN A 15 -3.36 7.12 18.08
C GLN A 15 -4.33 7.53 19.21
N GLN A 16 -5.09 8.62 19.04
CA GLN A 16 -6.14 9.03 19.98
C GLN A 16 -7.43 8.21 19.84
N THR A 17 -7.58 7.40 18.79
CA THR A 17 -8.86 6.76 18.41
C THR A 17 -9.05 5.34 18.94
N ASN A 18 -8.14 4.82 19.78
CA ASN A 18 -8.11 3.42 20.23
C ASN A 18 -8.12 2.37 19.10
N LEU A 19 -7.97 2.80 17.84
CA LEU A 19 -7.82 1.90 16.70
C LEU A 19 -6.46 1.21 16.79
N SER A 20 -6.44 -0.10 16.56
CA SER A 20 -5.21 -0.89 16.45
C SER A 20 -5.00 -1.43 15.04
N SER A 21 -6.04 -1.40 14.21
CA SER A 21 -6.03 -1.93 12.85
C SER A 21 -7.05 -1.21 11.96
N PHE A 22 -6.74 -1.10 10.66
CA PHE A 22 -7.65 -0.56 9.65
C PHE A 22 -7.29 -1.06 8.25
N VAL A 23 -8.27 -1.12 7.35
CA VAL A 23 -8.06 -1.35 5.91
C VAL A 23 -7.73 -0.02 5.23
N MET A 24 -6.84 -0.04 4.25
CA MET A 24 -6.40 1.15 3.53
C MET A 24 -6.82 1.08 2.05
N LYS A 25 -7.37 2.17 1.52
CA LYS A 25 -7.48 2.42 0.07
C LYS A 25 -6.53 3.56 -0.29
N ILE A 26 -5.71 3.37 -1.33
CA ILE A 26 -4.80 4.38 -1.88
C ILE A 26 -5.17 4.61 -3.34
N ASP A 27 -5.58 5.83 -3.64
CA ASP A 27 -6.04 6.27 -4.96
C ASP A 27 -5.80 7.79 -4.99
N ILE A 28 -4.61 8.17 -5.46
CA ILE A 28 -4.10 9.56 -5.37
C ILE A 28 -3.41 10.00 -6.66
N GLU A 29 -3.88 9.50 -7.81
CA GLU A 29 -3.54 9.99 -9.14
C GLU A 29 -2.03 9.99 -9.43
N GLY A 30 -1.33 8.88 -9.16
CA GLY A 30 0.10 8.72 -9.46
C GLY A 30 1.04 9.18 -8.35
N ALA A 31 0.49 9.60 -7.21
CA ALA A 31 1.24 10.01 -6.04
C ALA A 31 1.44 8.88 -5.00
N GLU A 32 1.04 7.64 -5.31
CA GLU A 32 1.02 6.47 -4.39
C GLU A 32 2.37 6.28 -3.70
N TYR A 33 3.47 6.49 -4.43
CA TYR A 33 4.83 6.43 -3.92
C TYR A 33 5.05 7.24 -2.63
N TYR A 34 4.48 8.45 -2.56
CA TYR A 34 4.67 9.36 -1.42
C TYR A 34 4.01 8.84 -0.13
N VAL A 35 2.99 7.97 -0.25
CA VAL A 35 2.37 7.30 0.91
C VAL A 35 3.39 6.41 1.59
N PHE A 36 4.16 5.64 0.82
CA PHE A 36 5.14 4.70 1.36
C PHE A 36 6.46 5.38 1.72
N GLU A 37 6.87 6.40 0.98
CA GLU A 37 8.05 7.21 1.32
C GLU A 37 7.89 7.89 2.69
N SER A 38 6.68 8.35 3.01
CA SER A 38 6.41 9.17 4.20
C SER A 38 5.54 8.50 5.27
N GLY A 39 5.18 7.23 5.10
CA GLY A 39 4.21 6.52 5.94
C GLY A 39 4.81 5.44 6.85
N ARG A 40 6.14 5.32 6.91
CA ARG A 40 6.79 4.19 7.61
C ARG A 40 6.34 4.08 9.07
N LYS A 41 6.25 5.18 9.81
CA LYS A 41 5.86 5.13 11.24
C LYS A 41 4.43 4.65 11.40
N LEU A 42 3.52 5.04 10.50
CA LEU A 42 2.15 4.57 10.52
C LEU A 42 2.05 3.06 10.24
N PHE A 43 2.84 2.54 9.28
CA PHE A 43 2.89 1.11 8.99
C PHE A 43 3.53 0.27 10.12
N ASP A 44 4.44 0.86 10.88
CA ASP A 44 5.02 0.25 12.08
C ASP A 44 4.05 0.29 13.29
N ALA A 45 3.21 1.33 13.38
CA ALA A 45 2.34 1.57 14.54
C ALA A 45 0.99 0.85 14.47
N PHE A 46 0.46 0.61 13.27
CA PHE A 46 -0.87 0.03 13.10
C PHE A 46 -0.84 -1.25 12.28
N ASP A 47 -1.77 -2.15 12.57
CA ASP A 47 -1.97 -3.31 11.72
C ASP A 47 -2.88 -2.99 10.54
N ILE A 48 -2.30 -2.96 9.34
CA ILE A 48 -3.03 -2.75 8.09
C ILE A 48 -3.17 -4.09 7.37
N PRO A 49 -4.26 -4.85 7.55
CA PRO A 49 -4.39 -6.19 6.96
C PRO A 49 -4.48 -6.18 5.44
N VAL A 50 -5.07 -5.12 4.86
CA VAL A 50 -5.35 -4.99 3.43
C VAL A 50 -5.07 -3.57 2.97
N ILE A 51 -4.41 -3.45 1.82
CA ILE A 51 -4.25 -2.19 1.09
C ILE A 51 -4.79 -2.41 -0.32
N MET A 52 -5.83 -1.70 -0.71
CA MET A 52 -6.27 -1.62 -2.11
C MET A 52 -5.62 -0.39 -2.74
N MET A 53 -4.92 -0.56 -3.86
CA MET A 53 -4.14 0.51 -4.46
C MET A 53 -4.36 0.59 -5.96
N GLU A 54 -4.58 1.81 -6.47
CA GLU A 54 -4.51 2.09 -7.90
C GLU A 54 -3.05 1.94 -8.37
N TRP A 55 -2.82 1.06 -9.35
CA TRP A 55 -1.50 0.71 -9.87
C TRP A 55 -1.25 1.24 -11.28
N ASP A 56 -2.29 1.68 -11.99
CA ASP A 56 -2.21 2.05 -13.41
C ASP A 56 -1.28 3.27 -13.68
N LYS A 57 -1.19 4.20 -12.73
CA LYS A 57 -0.26 5.32 -12.76
C LYS A 57 1.10 4.96 -12.18
N VAL A 58 1.15 4.01 -11.26
CA VAL A 58 2.39 3.59 -10.59
C VAL A 58 3.35 2.94 -11.58
N TYR A 59 2.87 2.02 -12.43
CA TYR A 59 3.74 1.29 -13.34
C TYR A 59 4.41 2.18 -14.41
N GLN A 60 3.88 3.38 -14.66
CA GLN A 60 4.45 4.34 -15.61
C GLN A 60 5.81 4.87 -15.14
N ASN A 61 6.11 4.76 -13.84
CA ASN A 61 7.41 5.05 -13.27
C ASN A 61 7.97 3.80 -12.56
N ILE A 62 8.85 3.09 -13.26
CA ILE A 62 9.45 1.83 -12.81
C ILE A 62 10.18 1.99 -11.47
N GLU A 63 10.86 3.12 -11.22
CA GLU A 63 11.58 3.35 -9.96
C GLU A 63 10.61 3.45 -8.78
N ARG A 64 9.51 4.18 -8.95
CA ARG A 64 8.45 4.31 -7.95
C ARG A 64 7.75 2.98 -7.69
N GLY A 65 7.37 2.25 -8.74
CA GLY A 65 6.77 0.92 -8.60
C GLY A 65 7.68 -0.06 -7.86
N ASN A 66 8.98 -0.08 -8.20
CA ASN A 66 9.97 -0.91 -7.52
C ASN A 66 10.15 -0.52 -6.04
N PHE A 67 10.11 0.77 -5.72
CA PHE A 67 10.17 1.22 -4.33
C PHE A 67 8.97 0.69 -3.53
N ILE A 68 7.76 0.87 -4.05
CA ILE A 68 6.52 0.43 -3.39
C ILE A 68 6.55 -1.08 -3.18
N LEU A 69 6.92 -1.85 -4.19
CA LEU A 69 7.05 -3.29 -4.10
C LEU A 69 8.04 -3.71 -3.01
N LYS A 70 9.25 -3.12 -2.99
CA LYS A 70 10.26 -3.41 -1.97
C LYS A 70 9.76 -3.07 -0.58
N PHE A 71 9.10 -1.93 -0.42
CA PHE A 71 8.52 -1.50 0.85
C PHE A 71 7.47 -2.51 1.33
N LEU A 72 6.52 -2.88 0.49
CA LEU A 72 5.41 -3.76 0.87
C LEU A 72 5.87 -5.21 1.12
N ILE A 73 6.83 -5.71 0.34
CA ILE A 73 7.46 -7.01 0.61
C ILE A 73 8.17 -7.00 1.97
N LEU A 74 8.93 -5.94 2.28
CA LEU A 74 9.61 -5.80 3.57
C LEU A 74 8.62 -5.80 4.75
N HIS A 75 7.41 -5.25 4.55
CA HIS A 75 6.33 -5.26 5.53
C HIS A 75 5.42 -6.51 5.43
N LYS A 76 5.88 -7.56 4.74
CA LYS A 76 5.21 -8.86 4.61
C LYS A 76 3.83 -8.81 3.95
N TYR A 77 3.70 -8.02 2.88
CA TYR A 77 2.52 -8.05 2.02
C TYR A 77 2.74 -8.91 0.77
N ILE A 78 1.64 -9.51 0.30
CA ILE A 78 1.56 -10.21 -0.97
C ILE A 78 0.63 -9.41 -1.91
N PRO A 79 1.07 -9.09 -3.14
CA PRO A 79 0.20 -8.48 -4.13
C PRO A 79 -0.76 -9.54 -4.71
N THR A 80 -2.04 -9.21 -4.80
CA THR A 80 -3.08 -10.07 -5.35
C THR A 80 -4.04 -9.29 -6.25
N THR A 81 -4.79 -10.01 -7.06
CA THR A 81 -6.02 -9.50 -7.70
C THR A 81 -7.14 -9.33 -6.67
N ASP A 82 -8.28 -8.81 -7.12
CA ASP A 82 -9.56 -8.76 -6.39
C ASP A 82 -10.15 -10.15 -6.08
N THR A 83 -9.71 -11.16 -6.82
CA THR A 83 -10.09 -12.57 -6.68
C THR A 83 -9.06 -13.38 -5.89
N CYS A 84 -8.18 -12.71 -5.13
CA CYS A 84 -7.14 -13.33 -4.30
C CYS A 84 -6.09 -14.15 -5.09
N GLN A 85 -5.96 -13.95 -6.40
CA GLN A 85 -4.88 -14.55 -7.16
C GLN A 85 -3.59 -13.77 -6.91
N GLU A 86 -2.56 -14.43 -6.38
CA GLU A 86 -1.25 -13.81 -6.18
C GLU A 86 -0.64 -13.34 -7.51
N LEU A 87 -0.15 -12.11 -7.52
CA LEU A 87 0.56 -11.50 -8.63
C LEU A 87 2.05 -11.83 -8.53
N SER A 88 2.67 -12.19 -9.66
CA SER A 88 4.10 -12.51 -9.71
C SER A 88 4.95 -11.29 -9.37
N LYS A 89 5.80 -11.44 -8.36
CA LYS A 89 6.76 -10.42 -7.89
C LYS A 89 7.99 -10.26 -8.81
N THR A 90 8.13 -11.11 -9.82
CA THR A 90 9.23 -11.10 -10.79
C THR A 90 8.80 -10.70 -12.20
N ASP A 91 7.49 -10.64 -12.43
CA ASP A 91 6.94 -10.25 -13.73
C ASP A 91 7.05 -8.74 -13.93
N ASP A 92 6.92 -8.32 -15.18
CA ASP A 92 6.74 -6.91 -15.51
C ASP A 92 5.45 -6.37 -14.88
N PHE A 93 5.58 -5.58 -13.82
CA PHE A 93 4.46 -5.02 -13.07
C PHE A 93 3.59 -4.07 -13.91
N SER A 94 3.98 -3.69 -15.13
CA SER A 94 3.10 -2.99 -16.07
C SER A 94 1.94 -3.84 -16.57
N LYS A 95 2.01 -5.17 -16.40
CA LYS A 95 0.93 -6.12 -16.77
C LYS A 95 -0.06 -6.38 -15.64
N TRP A 96 0.18 -5.84 -14.46
CA TRP A 96 -0.71 -6.01 -13.32
C TRP A 96 -2.06 -5.30 -13.58
N PRO A 97 -3.14 -5.76 -12.94
CA PRO A 97 -4.43 -5.08 -13.01
C PRO A 97 -4.31 -3.64 -12.50
N ALA A 98 -5.22 -2.77 -12.95
CA ALA A 98 -5.27 -1.38 -12.54
C ALA A 98 -5.48 -1.20 -11.03
N ASN A 99 -6.14 -2.17 -10.37
CA ASN A 99 -6.27 -2.22 -8.92
C ASN A 99 -5.55 -3.45 -8.38
N VAL A 100 -4.65 -3.23 -7.43
CA VAL A 100 -3.87 -4.27 -6.77
C VAL A 100 -4.23 -4.29 -5.30
N PHE A 101 -4.45 -5.49 -4.77
CA PHE A 101 -4.66 -5.72 -3.34
C PHE A 101 -3.36 -6.19 -2.72
N TRP A 102 -2.98 -5.63 -1.58
CA TRP A 102 -1.83 -6.07 -0.81
C TRP A 102 -2.32 -6.67 0.49
N ILE A 103 -2.15 -7.97 0.63
CA ILE A 103 -2.65 -8.75 1.78
C ILE A 103 -1.49 -9.07 2.71
N LYS A 104 -1.64 -8.76 3.99
CA LYS A 104 -0.60 -9.01 5.00
C LYS A 104 -0.52 -10.50 5.33
N MET A 105 0.67 -11.10 5.18
CA MET A 105 0.89 -12.55 5.28
C MET A 105 0.46 -13.20 6.60
N ASN A 106 0.41 -12.43 7.69
CA ASN A 106 0.02 -12.93 9.02
C ASN A 106 -1.49 -12.89 9.28
N ARG A 107 -2.30 -12.53 8.27
CA ARG A 107 -3.76 -12.49 8.36
C ARG A 107 -4.35 -13.60 7.51
N THR A 108 -5.19 -14.42 8.14
CA THR A 108 -5.91 -15.52 7.50
C THR A 108 -7.36 -15.11 7.21
N GLY A 109 -7.95 -15.69 6.17
CA GLY A 109 -9.39 -15.53 5.88
C GLY A 109 -9.75 -14.22 5.19
N ILE A 110 -8.76 -13.53 4.62
CA ILE A 110 -8.96 -12.39 3.72
C ILE A 110 -8.86 -12.91 2.29
N CYS A 111 -7.72 -13.54 2.06
CA CYS A 111 -7.39 -14.58 1.12
C CYS A 111 -6.74 -15.70 1.97
#